data_AF-A0A0M3DAQ6-F1
#
_entry.id   AF-A0A0M3DAQ6-F1
#
_cell.length_a   1.000
_cell.length_b   1.000
_cell.length_c   1.000
_cell.angle_alpha   90.00
_cell.angle_beta   90.00
_cell.angle_gamma   90.00
#
_symmetry.space_group_name_H-M   'P 1'
#
loop_
_entity.id
_entity.type
_entity.pdbx_description
1 polymer ?
#
loop_
_entity_poly.entity_id
_entity_poly.type
_entity_poly.pdbx_seq_one_letter_code
_entity_poly.pdbx_strand_id
1 'polypeptide(L)'
;MRRAVAVALAASVLLVSGMIGRSQGLEQERASAVAELTALTEQYHDAGQRTDYLDGAVDRAEQDTAQRAAVLAQRPAFLAEVQALTVALKGAEGRVGTAAHRAAALSAQQTVAAEKENPDTVAAATATVHALTEKVGTEVASWQAAQSSGPGGPAWSSSGPDGYARVRAALDLVGGGGVGLYESSSCAGGNAPACANSNGYIKYRADIANWGAGRLNWAMAHELAHIYQFRVWGSLTSSGAYGSLFGGDPEFLANCMAVVRGYPGSVGCNGDQQAWASGIWVGVVR
;
A
#
# COMPACT_ATOMS: atom_id res chain seq x y z
N MET A 1 -68.07 -60.02 75.69
CA MET A 1 -66.74 -59.45 75.41
C MET A 1 -66.24 -59.63 73.97
N ARG A 2 -66.38 -60.80 73.33
CA ARG A 2 -65.88 -61.04 71.95
C ARG A 2 -66.36 -60.05 70.88
N ARG A 3 -67.63 -59.61 70.92
CA ARG A 3 -68.17 -58.63 69.94
C ARG A 3 -67.58 -57.22 70.11
N ALA A 4 -67.37 -56.76 71.35
CA ALA A 4 -66.77 -55.45 71.61
C ALA A 4 -65.31 -55.37 71.17
N VAL A 5 -64.54 -56.45 71.38
CA VAL A 5 -63.16 -56.58 70.92
C VAL A 5 -63.07 -56.59 69.38
N ALA A 6 -63.99 -57.28 68.70
CA ALA A 6 -64.03 -57.31 67.24
C ALA A 6 -64.35 -55.94 66.62
N VAL A 7 -65.29 -55.18 67.22
CA VAL A 7 -65.63 -53.82 66.76
C VAL A 7 -64.49 -52.84 67.02
N ALA A 8 -63.82 -52.92 68.18
CA ALA A 8 -62.65 -52.09 68.47
C ALA A 8 -61.48 -52.39 67.51
N LEU A 9 -61.21 -53.66 67.21
CA LEU A 9 -60.21 -54.06 66.22
C LEU A 9 -60.56 -53.54 64.82
N ALA A 10 -61.81 -53.68 64.38
CA ALA A 10 -62.25 -53.17 63.08
C ALA A 10 -62.11 -51.64 62.98
N ALA A 11 -62.52 -50.90 64.03
CA ALA A 11 -62.35 -49.45 64.09
C ALA A 11 -60.88 -49.03 64.08
N SER A 12 -60.02 -49.77 64.79
CA SER A 12 -58.56 -49.54 64.82
C SER A 12 -57.93 -49.74 63.43
N VAL A 13 -58.31 -50.81 62.73
CA VAL A 13 -57.82 -51.11 61.38
C VAL A 13 -58.27 -50.04 60.39
N LEU A 14 -59.52 -49.56 60.47
CA LEU A 14 -60.04 -48.48 59.63
C LEU A 14 -59.34 -47.14 59.90
N LEU A 15 -59.03 -46.82 61.16
CA LEU A 15 -58.28 -45.61 61.52
C LEU A 15 -56.83 -45.68 61.02
N VAL A 16 -56.15 -46.82 61.19
CA VAL A 16 -54.78 -47.03 60.72
C VAL A 16 -54.72 -46.95 59.19
N SER A 17 -55.66 -47.58 58.49
CA SER A 17 -55.71 -47.50 57.02
C SER A 17 -56.06 -46.09 56.51
N GLY A 18 -56.94 -45.36 57.21
CA GLY A 18 -57.21 -43.95 56.93
C GLY A 18 -55.99 -43.04 57.16
N MET A 19 -55.21 -43.28 58.23
CA MET A 19 -53.96 -42.56 58.50
C MET A 19 -52.88 -42.86 57.46
N ILE A 20 -52.75 -44.13 57.03
CA ILE A 20 -51.83 -44.51 55.95
C ILE A 20 -52.23 -43.84 54.64
N GLY A 21 -53.52 -43.86 54.28
CA GLY A 21 -54.01 -43.18 53.08
C GLY A 21 -53.77 -41.66 53.11
N ARG A 22 -54.00 -41.01 54.27
CA ARG A 22 -53.71 -39.58 54.44
C ARG A 22 -52.21 -39.28 54.38
N SER A 23 -51.38 -40.11 55.00
CA SER A 23 -49.92 -40.00 54.95
C SER A 23 -49.39 -40.15 53.52
N GLN A 24 -49.92 -41.11 52.75
CA GLN A 24 -49.55 -41.31 51.35
C GLN A 24 -49.99 -40.13 50.48
N GLY A 25 -51.21 -39.62 50.70
CA GLY A 25 -51.70 -38.43 50.00
C GLY A 25 -50.86 -37.18 50.30
N LEU A 26 -50.50 -36.95 51.56
CA LEU A 26 -49.62 -35.84 51.95
C LEU A 26 -48.20 -35.98 51.39
N GLU A 27 -47.64 -37.19 51.35
CA GLU A 27 -46.33 -37.42 50.74
C GLU A 27 -46.36 -37.19 49.23
N GLN A 28 -47.47 -37.55 48.57
CA GLN A 28 -47.68 -37.29 47.15
C GLN A 28 -47.84 -35.79 46.84
N GLU A 29 -48.62 -35.06 47.66
CA GLU A 29 -48.74 -33.60 47.58
C GLU A 29 -47.38 -32.92 47.81
N ARG A 30 -46.62 -33.36 48.82
CA ARG A 30 -45.26 -32.87 49.10
C ARG A 30 -44.32 -33.13 47.92
N ALA A 31 -44.33 -34.34 47.36
CA ALA A 31 -43.49 -34.69 46.22
C ALA A 31 -43.83 -33.83 44.98
N SER A 32 -45.12 -33.59 44.73
CA SER A 32 -45.57 -32.70 43.65
C SER A 32 -45.10 -31.26 43.87
N ALA A 33 -45.27 -30.73 45.08
CA ALA A 33 -44.85 -29.37 45.41
C ALA A 33 -43.32 -29.19 45.31
N VAL A 34 -42.53 -30.18 45.74
CA VAL A 34 -41.08 -30.17 45.57
C VAL A 34 -40.69 -30.19 44.09
N ALA A 35 -41.34 -31.04 43.28
CA ALA A 35 -41.08 -31.09 41.84
C ALA A 35 -41.40 -29.76 41.15
N GLU A 36 -42.50 -29.10 41.51
CA GLU A 36 -42.85 -27.76 41.01
C GLU A 36 -41.82 -26.70 41.43
N LEU A 37 -41.37 -26.70 42.69
CA LEU A 37 -40.34 -25.78 43.18
C LEU A 37 -38.98 -26.00 42.49
N THR A 38 -38.60 -27.26 42.26
CA THR A 38 -37.38 -27.59 41.51
C THR A 38 -37.51 -27.10 40.07
N ALA A 39 -38.61 -27.37 39.39
CA ALA A 39 -38.85 -26.90 38.02
C ALA A 39 -38.86 -25.36 37.94
N LEU A 40 -39.44 -24.66 38.92
CA LEU A 40 -39.42 -23.19 38.98
C LEU A 40 -38.01 -22.66 39.20
N THR A 41 -37.21 -23.31 40.04
CA THR A 41 -35.81 -22.93 40.28
C THR A 41 -34.97 -23.11 39.02
N GLU A 42 -35.18 -24.20 38.27
CA GLU A 42 -34.53 -24.43 36.98
C GLU A 42 -34.92 -23.37 35.95
N GLN A 43 -36.21 -23.04 35.84
CA GLN A 43 -36.68 -21.96 34.96
C GLN A 43 -36.10 -20.60 35.33
N TYR A 44 -35.99 -20.29 36.63
CA TYR A 44 -35.38 -19.06 37.11
C TYR A 44 -33.89 -18.99 36.75
N HIS A 45 -33.15 -20.08 36.94
CA HIS A 45 -31.74 -20.14 36.53
C HIS A 45 -31.56 -20.00 35.02
N ASP A 46 -32.38 -20.65 34.21
CA ASP A 46 -32.35 -20.50 32.74
C ASP A 46 -32.66 -19.06 32.31
N ALA A 47 -33.68 -18.44 32.89
CA ALA A 47 -34.03 -17.04 32.64
C ALA A 47 -32.89 -16.09 33.06
N GLY A 48 -32.22 -16.36 34.18
CA GLY A 48 -31.04 -15.63 34.63
C GLY A 48 -29.88 -15.72 33.63
N GLN A 49 -29.50 -16.95 33.24
CA GLN A 49 -28.43 -17.17 32.25
C GLN A 49 -28.73 -16.51 30.91
N ARG A 50 -29.99 -16.54 30.47
CA ARG A 50 -30.41 -15.88 29.23
C ARG A 50 -30.33 -14.36 29.33
N THR A 51 -30.65 -13.79 30.48
CA THR A 51 -30.52 -12.35 30.74
C THR A 51 -29.06 -11.93 30.71
N ASP A 52 -28.18 -12.63 31.43
CA ASP A 52 -26.74 -12.36 31.43
C ASP A 52 -26.12 -12.46 30.03
N TYR A 53 -26.56 -13.45 29.23
CA TYR A 53 -26.14 -13.60 27.84
C TYR A 53 -26.59 -12.41 26.97
N LEU A 54 -27.82 -11.95 27.13
CA LEU A 54 -28.38 -10.83 26.37
C LEU A 54 -27.68 -9.53 26.73
N ASP A 55 -27.44 -9.25 28.02
CA ASP A 55 -26.70 -8.07 28.46
C ASP A 55 -25.28 -8.07 27.86
N GLY A 56 -24.57 -9.20 27.95
CA GLY A 56 -23.26 -9.33 27.33
C GLY A 56 -23.27 -9.26 25.79
N ALA A 57 -24.41 -9.53 25.13
CA ALA A 57 -24.56 -9.35 23.69
C ALA A 57 -24.85 -7.88 23.32
N VAL A 58 -25.64 -7.18 24.13
CA VAL A 58 -25.91 -5.74 23.98
C VAL A 58 -24.63 -4.93 24.17
N ASP A 59 -23.88 -5.17 25.23
CA ASP A 59 -22.61 -4.46 25.50
C ASP A 59 -21.62 -4.58 24.34
N ARG A 60 -21.50 -5.77 23.75
CA ARG A 60 -20.67 -6.00 22.56
C ARG A 60 -21.21 -5.24 21.34
N ALA A 61 -22.52 -5.23 21.12
CA ALA A 61 -23.12 -4.50 20.01
C ALA A 61 -22.94 -2.98 20.14
N GLU A 62 -22.98 -2.45 21.36
CA GLU A 62 -22.72 -1.03 21.65
C GLU A 62 -21.24 -0.68 21.41
N GLN A 63 -20.31 -1.52 21.86
CA GLN A 63 -18.88 -1.36 21.59
C GLN A 63 -18.57 -1.39 20.08
N ASP A 64 -19.10 -2.37 19.34
CA ASP A 64 -18.93 -2.47 17.90
C ASP A 64 -19.49 -1.23 17.17
N THR A 65 -20.62 -0.69 17.66
CA THR A 65 -21.23 0.52 17.11
C THR A 65 -20.35 1.75 17.35
N ALA A 66 -19.81 1.89 18.57
CA ALA A 66 -18.90 2.98 18.91
C ALA A 66 -17.60 2.94 18.10
N GLN A 67 -17.01 1.75 17.92
CA GLN A 67 -15.81 1.56 17.11
C GLN A 67 -16.04 1.92 15.64
N ARG A 68 -17.16 1.47 15.04
CA ARG A 68 -17.54 1.85 13.68
C ARG A 68 -17.74 3.36 13.54
N ALA A 69 -18.40 3.99 14.50
CA ALA A 69 -18.59 5.44 14.51
C ALA A 69 -17.23 6.18 14.57
N ALA A 70 -16.29 5.71 15.38
CA ALA A 70 -14.94 6.27 15.47
C ALA A 70 -14.16 6.14 14.16
N VAL A 71 -14.23 4.97 13.50
CA VAL A 71 -13.63 4.76 12.16
C VAL A 71 -14.24 5.71 11.12
N LEU A 72 -15.57 5.84 11.09
CA LEU A 72 -16.26 6.73 10.15
C LEU A 72 -15.88 8.20 10.37
N ALA A 73 -15.67 8.63 11.61
CA ALA A 73 -15.28 10.00 11.94
C ALA A 73 -13.89 10.38 11.40
N GLN A 74 -12.99 9.42 11.17
CA GLN A 74 -11.65 9.65 10.62
C GLN A 74 -11.61 9.73 9.08
N ARG A 75 -12.60 9.14 8.39
CA ARG A 75 -12.59 9.05 6.91
C ARG A 75 -12.57 10.41 6.18
N PRO A 76 -13.21 11.49 6.66
CA PRO A 76 -13.10 12.79 6.00
C PRO A 76 -11.66 13.32 5.92
N ALA A 77 -10.86 13.15 6.99
CA ALA A 77 -9.46 13.57 6.99
C ALA A 77 -8.64 12.76 5.97
N PHE A 78 -8.85 11.45 5.91
CA PHE A 78 -8.23 10.59 4.90
C PHE A 78 -8.57 11.04 3.47
N LEU A 79 -9.84 11.35 3.19
CA LEU A 79 -10.27 11.82 1.86
C LEU A 79 -9.62 13.16 1.49
N ALA A 80 -9.45 14.07 2.43
CA ALA A 80 -8.75 15.33 2.20
C ALA A 80 -7.29 15.11 1.78
N GLU A 81 -6.57 14.20 2.44
CA GLU A 81 -5.20 13.83 2.06
C GLU A 81 -5.14 13.15 0.68
N VAL A 82 -6.10 12.28 0.35
CA VAL A 82 -6.17 11.67 -1.00
C VAL A 82 -6.40 12.74 -2.08
N GLN A 83 -7.21 13.75 -1.79
CA GLN A 83 -7.42 14.86 -2.71
C GLN A 83 -6.16 15.72 -2.87
N ALA A 84 -5.46 16.02 -1.77
CA ALA A 84 -4.18 16.73 -1.79
C ALA A 84 -3.13 15.97 -2.62
N LEU A 85 -3.00 14.66 -2.39
CA LEU A 85 -2.11 13.80 -3.18
C LEU A 85 -2.49 13.81 -4.66
N THR A 86 -3.78 13.77 -5.00
CA THR A 86 -4.24 13.82 -6.40
C THR A 86 -3.79 15.11 -7.09
N VAL A 87 -3.88 16.25 -6.40
CA VAL A 87 -3.40 17.54 -6.92
C VAL A 87 -1.88 17.50 -7.10
N ALA A 88 -1.13 16.99 -6.13
CA ALA A 88 0.33 16.86 -6.21
C ALA A 88 0.77 15.95 -7.38
N LEU A 89 0.11 14.81 -7.55
CA LEU A 89 0.37 13.86 -8.64
C LEU A 89 0.10 14.48 -10.01
N LYS A 90 -0.94 15.31 -10.15
CA LYS A 90 -1.22 16.05 -11.38
C LYS A 90 -0.15 17.11 -11.64
N GLY A 91 0.29 17.83 -10.61
CA GLY A 91 1.39 18.80 -10.71
C GLY A 91 2.74 18.17 -11.06
N ALA A 92 2.88 16.86 -10.81
CA ALA A 92 4.05 16.05 -11.11
C ALA A 92 4.06 15.42 -12.51
N GLU A 93 2.95 15.50 -13.27
CA GLU A 93 2.85 14.90 -14.60
C GLU A 93 3.93 15.44 -15.55
N GLY A 94 4.62 14.52 -16.23
CA GLY A 94 5.74 14.86 -17.11
C GLY A 94 7.01 15.33 -16.39
N ARG A 95 7.02 15.47 -15.06
CA ARG A 95 8.15 15.97 -14.26
C ARG A 95 8.78 14.91 -13.37
N VAL A 96 7.99 14.02 -12.78
CA VAL A 96 8.51 12.94 -11.93
C VAL A 96 7.71 11.66 -12.14
N GLY A 97 8.36 10.50 -12.00
CA GLY A 97 7.71 9.20 -12.15
C GLY A 97 6.83 8.86 -10.95
N THR A 98 5.51 8.93 -11.10
CA THR A 98 4.58 8.79 -9.96
C THR A 98 3.96 7.39 -9.77
N ALA A 99 4.36 6.40 -10.56
CA ALA A 99 3.74 5.06 -10.55
C ALA A 99 3.76 4.39 -9.16
N ALA A 100 4.91 4.40 -8.48
CA ALA A 100 5.04 3.83 -7.14
C ALA A 100 4.20 4.58 -6.09
N HIS A 101 4.12 5.91 -6.19
CA HIS A 101 3.29 6.74 -5.31
C HIS A 101 1.80 6.42 -5.46
N ARG A 102 1.33 6.23 -6.70
CA ARG A 102 -0.05 5.81 -7.00
C ARG A 102 -0.36 4.42 -6.45
N ALA A 103 0.56 3.47 -6.57
CA ALA A 103 0.40 2.12 -6.03
C ALA A 103 0.32 2.13 -4.49
N ALA A 104 1.19 2.89 -3.81
CA ALA A 104 1.16 3.03 -2.37
C ALA A 104 -0.14 3.71 -1.87
N ALA A 105 -0.60 4.75 -2.57
CA ALA A 105 -1.87 5.40 -2.25
C ALA A 105 -3.09 4.49 -2.46
N LEU A 106 -3.06 3.62 -3.47
CA LEU A 106 -4.11 2.62 -3.67
C LEU A 106 -4.14 1.59 -2.53
N SER A 107 -2.96 1.13 -2.08
CA SER A 107 -2.85 0.25 -0.92
C SER A 107 -3.44 0.90 0.35
N ALA A 108 -3.11 2.17 0.61
CA ALA A 108 -3.69 2.91 1.74
C ALA A 108 -5.23 3.04 1.64
N GLN A 109 -5.76 3.30 0.45
CA GLN A 109 -7.22 3.35 0.21
C GLN A 109 -7.89 1.98 0.46
N GLN A 110 -7.26 0.88 0.05
CA GLN A 110 -7.77 -0.47 0.30
C GLN A 110 -7.80 -0.80 1.79
N THR A 111 -6.75 -0.43 2.53
CA THR A 111 -6.69 -0.57 3.99
C THR A 111 -7.84 0.18 4.67
N VAL A 112 -8.08 1.45 4.32
CA VAL A 112 -9.18 2.25 4.90
C VAL A 112 -10.56 1.72 4.50
N ALA A 113 -10.71 1.21 3.27
CA ALA A 113 -11.97 0.63 2.81
C ALA A 113 -12.33 -0.66 3.57
N ALA A 114 -11.33 -1.46 3.95
CA ALA A 114 -11.50 -2.69 4.70
C ALA A 114 -11.71 -2.47 6.21
N GLU A 115 -11.21 -1.36 6.76
CA GLU A 115 -11.25 -1.06 8.20
C GLU A 115 -12.66 -0.72 8.71
N LYS A 116 -13.02 -1.32 9.85
CA LYS A 116 -14.35 -1.25 10.48
C LYS A 116 -14.31 -1.02 11.99
N GLU A 117 -13.18 -1.30 12.63
CA GLU A 117 -13.08 -1.41 14.10
C GLU A 117 -12.02 -0.48 14.67
N ASN A 118 -10.87 -0.36 14.00
CA ASN A 118 -9.74 0.38 14.52
C ASN A 118 -9.54 1.76 13.84
N PRO A 119 -9.86 2.88 14.52
CA PRO A 119 -9.64 4.22 13.96
C PRO A 119 -8.16 4.55 13.74
N ASP A 120 -7.24 3.94 14.50
CA ASP A 120 -5.80 4.20 14.35
C ASP A 120 -5.25 3.68 13.02
N THR A 121 -5.85 2.63 12.46
CA THR A 121 -5.54 2.15 11.11
C THR A 121 -5.83 3.24 10.06
N VAL A 122 -6.95 3.96 10.21
CA VAL A 122 -7.32 5.07 9.31
C VAL A 122 -6.37 6.25 9.50
N ALA A 123 -5.99 6.57 10.75
CA ALA A 123 -5.01 7.62 11.04
C ALA A 123 -3.62 7.31 10.43
N ALA A 124 -3.14 6.07 10.55
CA ALA A 124 -1.88 5.64 9.96
C ALA A 124 -1.89 5.68 8.42
N ALA A 125 -3.00 5.25 7.80
CA ALA A 125 -3.19 5.36 6.36
C ALA A 125 -3.23 6.83 5.91
N THR A 126 -3.86 7.71 6.69
CA THR A 126 -3.89 9.17 6.46
C THR A 126 -2.48 9.74 6.47
N ALA A 127 -1.68 9.43 7.50
CA ALA A 127 -0.28 9.86 7.59
C ALA A 127 0.58 9.33 6.42
N THR A 128 0.30 8.11 5.94
CA THR A 128 0.97 7.54 4.77
C THR A 128 0.68 8.36 3.51
N VAL A 129 -0.58 8.71 3.26
CA VAL A 129 -0.97 9.53 2.09
C VAL A 129 -0.37 10.93 2.19
N HIS A 130 -0.34 11.51 3.38
CA HIS A 130 0.32 12.79 3.65
C HIS A 130 1.80 12.75 3.27
N ALA A 131 2.55 11.75 3.78
CA ALA A 131 3.97 11.58 3.47
C ALA A 131 4.24 11.35 1.97
N LEU A 132 3.35 10.65 1.26
CA LEU A 132 3.43 10.51 -0.19
C LEU A 132 3.30 11.87 -0.90
N THR A 133 2.41 12.73 -0.41
CA THR A 133 2.20 14.09 -0.96
C THR A 133 3.45 14.94 -0.79
N GLU A 134 4.04 14.96 0.42
CA GLU A 134 5.29 15.68 0.69
C GLU A 134 6.46 15.17 -0.18
N LYS A 135 6.54 13.85 -0.35
CA LYS A 135 7.57 13.22 -1.18
C LYS A 135 7.46 13.63 -2.64
N VAL A 136 6.26 13.58 -3.22
CA VAL A 136 6.02 14.06 -4.59
C VAL A 136 6.38 15.54 -4.71
N GLY A 137 5.99 16.36 -3.73
CA GLY A 137 6.35 17.78 -3.68
C GLY A 137 7.88 18.01 -3.68
N THR A 138 8.61 17.25 -2.87
CA THR A 138 10.08 17.31 -2.79
C THR A 138 10.74 16.88 -4.11
N GLU A 139 10.27 15.80 -4.71
CA GLU A 139 10.78 15.31 -6.00
C GLU A 139 10.54 16.34 -7.13
N VAL A 140 9.37 16.97 -7.15
CA VAL A 140 9.06 18.07 -8.10
C VAL A 140 9.94 19.29 -7.84
N ALA A 141 10.16 19.69 -6.58
CA ALA A 141 11.03 20.82 -6.26
C ALA A 141 12.49 20.56 -6.68
N SER A 142 12.98 19.33 -6.47
CA SER A 142 14.29 18.90 -6.95
C SER A 142 14.38 18.90 -8.48
N TRP A 143 13.31 18.46 -9.16
CA TRP A 143 13.20 18.58 -10.61
C TRP A 143 13.27 20.06 -11.06
N GLN A 144 12.50 20.95 -10.44
CA GLN A 144 12.48 22.38 -10.78
C GLN A 144 13.84 23.06 -10.57
N ALA A 145 14.53 22.72 -9.48
CA ALA A 145 15.89 23.20 -9.22
C ALA A 145 16.86 22.72 -10.32
N ALA A 146 16.73 21.47 -10.78
CA ALA A 146 17.50 20.93 -11.89
C ALA A 146 17.16 21.58 -13.25
N GLN A 147 15.92 22.06 -13.44
CA GLN A 147 15.53 22.85 -14.62
C GLN A 147 16.06 24.30 -14.58
N SER A 148 16.52 24.77 -13.41
CA SER A 148 17.04 26.13 -13.23
C SER A 148 18.56 26.18 -13.16
N SER A 149 19.23 25.02 -13.13
CA SER A 149 20.70 24.90 -13.02
C SER A 149 21.41 24.80 -14.37
N GLY A 150 20.68 24.92 -15.48
CA GLY A 150 21.26 25.11 -16.81
C GLY A 150 21.99 26.46 -16.92
N PRO A 151 22.93 26.60 -17.87
CA PRO A 151 23.50 27.92 -18.18
C PRO A 151 22.34 28.83 -18.61
N GLY A 152 22.05 29.88 -17.85
CA GLY A 152 20.87 30.73 -18.07
C GLY A 152 20.70 31.16 -19.53
N GLY A 153 19.46 31.20 -20.00
CA GLY A 153 19.10 31.41 -21.42
C GLY A 153 18.03 30.42 -21.90
N PRO A 154 17.65 30.45 -23.18
CA PRO A 154 16.76 29.43 -23.74
C PRO A 154 17.43 28.06 -23.66
N ALA A 155 16.66 26.99 -23.44
CA ALA A 155 17.18 25.62 -23.37
C ALA A 155 17.76 25.09 -24.71
N TRP A 156 17.78 25.95 -25.73
CA TRP A 156 18.27 25.73 -27.08
C TRP A 156 19.02 26.97 -27.58
N SER A 157 19.95 26.75 -28.51
CA SER A 157 20.67 27.85 -29.16
C SER A 157 20.51 27.76 -30.68
N SER A 158 20.99 26.67 -31.26
CA SER A 158 21.15 26.48 -32.70
C SER A 158 20.13 25.51 -33.27
N SER A 159 19.58 24.59 -32.46
CA SER A 159 18.52 23.66 -32.92
C SER A 159 17.14 24.33 -33.06
N GLY A 160 16.97 25.50 -32.44
CA GLY A 160 15.69 26.21 -32.40
C GLY A 160 14.64 25.52 -31.50
N PRO A 161 13.46 26.16 -31.33
CA PRO A 161 12.41 25.64 -30.45
C PRO A 161 11.87 24.28 -30.91
N ASP A 162 11.73 24.07 -32.22
CA ASP A 162 11.24 22.81 -32.77
C ASP A 162 12.25 21.67 -32.62
N GLY A 163 13.54 21.97 -32.84
CA GLY A 163 14.63 21.02 -32.63
C GLY A 163 14.70 20.58 -31.16
N TYR A 164 14.62 21.54 -30.23
CA TYR A 164 14.52 21.25 -28.80
C TYR A 164 13.30 20.40 -28.46
N ALA A 165 12.12 20.79 -28.93
CA ALA A 165 10.88 20.05 -28.67
C ALA A 165 10.97 18.60 -29.16
N ARG A 166 11.66 18.36 -30.28
CA ARG A 166 11.91 17.03 -30.81
C ARG A 166 12.82 16.19 -29.91
N VAL A 167 13.95 16.75 -29.45
CA VAL A 167 14.85 16.04 -28.53
C VAL A 167 14.17 15.81 -27.17
N ARG A 168 13.41 16.79 -26.69
CA ARG A 168 12.59 16.68 -25.47
C ARG A 168 11.57 15.55 -25.58
N ALA A 169 10.82 15.48 -26.68
CA ALA A 169 9.85 14.42 -26.91
C ALA A 169 10.50 13.04 -26.99
N ALA A 170 11.70 12.93 -27.59
CA ALA A 170 12.47 11.69 -27.60
C ALA A 170 12.91 11.29 -26.18
N LEU A 171 13.36 12.25 -25.35
CA LEU A 171 13.72 11.98 -23.96
C LEU A 171 12.50 11.60 -23.12
N ASP A 172 11.35 12.21 -23.34
CA ASP A 172 10.09 11.86 -22.67
C ASP A 172 9.64 10.45 -23.02
N LEU A 173 9.72 10.08 -24.31
CA LEU A 173 9.37 8.76 -24.83
C LEU A 173 10.19 7.64 -24.18
N VAL A 174 11.47 7.88 -23.91
CA VAL A 174 12.35 6.90 -23.25
C VAL A 174 12.22 6.91 -21.73
N GLY A 175 11.30 7.71 -21.17
CA GLY A 175 11.01 7.79 -19.73
C GLY A 175 11.77 8.88 -18.97
N GLY A 176 12.31 9.88 -19.66
CA GLY A 176 13.14 10.96 -19.12
C GLY A 176 12.42 12.29 -18.90
N GLY A 177 11.08 12.33 -18.86
CA GLY A 177 10.33 13.59 -18.63
C GLY A 177 10.79 14.37 -17.40
N GLY A 178 11.25 13.64 -16.38
CA GLY A 178 11.83 14.20 -15.18
C GLY A 178 13.31 14.59 -15.21
N VAL A 179 13.91 14.72 -16.39
CA VAL A 179 15.34 15.03 -16.52
C VAL A 179 15.50 16.37 -17.21
N GLY A 180 16.34 17.26 -16.65
CA GLY A 180 16.70 18.52 -17.29
C GLY A 180 17.33 18.28 -18.65
N LEU A 181 16.99 19.10 -19.65
CA LEU A 181 17.53 18.98 -21.00
C LEU A 181 17.97 20.35 -21.50
N TYR A 182 19.21 20.45 -21.99
CA TYR A 182 19.75 21.69 -22.51
C TYR A 182 20.64 21.44 -23.72
N GLU A 183 20.58 22.35 -24.69
CA GLU A 183 21.53 22.33 -25.79
C GLU A 183 22.90 22.82 -25.34
N SER A 184 23.97 22.13 -25.74
CA SER A 184 25.34 22.55 -25.52
C SER A 184 26.24 22.06 -26.63
N SER A 185 27.15 22.92 -27.09
CA SER A 185 28.22 22.55 -28.02
C SER A 185 29.33 21.72 -27.36
N SER A 186 29.32 21.59 -26.02
CA SER A 186 30.32 20.84 -25.26
C SER A 186 29.67 19.74 -24.43
N CYS A 187 29.71 18.52 -24.96
CA CYS A 187 29.40 17.28 -24.24
C CYS A 187 30.65 16.41 -24.18
N ALA A 188 31.05 15.95 -23.00
CA ALA A 188 32.24 15.11 -22.76
C ALA A 188 33.51 15.57 -23.51
N GLY A 189 33.92 16.84 -23.35
CA GLY A 189 35.10 17.39 -24.02
C GLY A 189 34.90 17.78 -25.49
N GLY A 190 33.65 17.80 -25.99
CA GLY A 190 33.26 18.36 -27.29
C GLY A 190 32.90 17.35 -28.37
N ASN A 191 33.14 16.05 -28.15
CA ASN A 191 32.96 15.03 -29.19
C ASN A 191 31.65 14.24 -29.04
N ALA A 192 31.11 14.15 -27.83
CA ALA A 192 29.89 13.38 -27.60
C ALA A 192 28.65 14.10 -28.15
N PRO A 193 27.68 13.36 -28.72
CA PRO A 193 26.44 13.93 -29.24
C PRO A 193 25.49 14.40 -28.14
N ALA A 194 25.58 13.79 -26.96
CA ALA A 194 24.91 14.17 -25.74
C ALA A 194 25.78 13.76 -24.55
N CYS A 195 25.47 14.26 -23.36
CA CYS A 195 26.08 13.76 -22.12
C CYS A 195 25.16 14.00 -20.92
N ALA A 196 25.02 13.01 -20.06
CA ALA A 196 24.42 13.14 -18.75
C ALA A 196 25.39 13.77 -17.74
N ASN A 197 24.85 14.54 -16.80
CA ASN A 197 25.59 15.11 -15.69
C ASN A 197 25.10 14.53 -14.37
N SER A 198 26.02 14.35 -13.40
CA SER A 198 25.71 13.84 -12.06
C SER A 198 24.67 14.68 -11.32
N ASN A 199 24.50 15.95 -11.68
CA ASN A 199 23.51 16.85 -11.11
C ASN A 199 22.10 16.69 -11.72
N GLY A 200 21.85 15.64 -12.51
CA GLY A 200 20.49 15.22 -12.89
C GLY A 200 19.95 15.81 -14.20
N TYR A 201 20.81 16.29 -15.10
CA TYR A 201 20.41 16.81 -16.41
C TYR A 201 21.22 16.19 -17.55
N ILE A 202 20.67 16.30 -18.77
CA ILE A 202 21.28 15.86 -20.02
C ILE A 202 21.57 17.10 -20.87
N LYS A 203 22.79 17.17 -21.41
CA LYS A 203 23.16 18.10 -22.46
C LYS A 203 23.11 17.40 -23.80
N TYR A 204 22.78 18.14 -24.86
CA TYR A 204 22.77 17.60 -26.22
C TYR A 204 23.35 18.58 -27.22
N ARG A 205 23.98 18.06 -28.28
CA ARG A 205 24.50 18.87 -29.38
C ARG A 205 23.39 19.16 -30.39
N ALA A 206 23.35 20.37 -30.93
CA ALA A 206 22.24 20.84 -31.77
C ALA A 206 21.90 19.94 -32.98
N ASP A 207 22.91 19.33 -33.62
CA ASP A 207 22.75 18.50 -34.80
C ASP A 207 21.95 17.21 -34.55
N ILE A 208 21.92 16.71 -33.30
CA ILE A 208 21.19 15.48 -33.00
C ILE A 208 19.68 15.66 -33.16
N ALA A 209 19.20 16.91 -33.06
CA ALA A 209 17.81 17.26 -33.34
C ALA A 209 17.41 16.96 -34.80
N ASN A 210 18.34 16.64 -35.69
CA ASN A 210 18.08 16.23 -37.07
C ASN A 210 18.33 14.73 -37.34
N TRP A 211 18.71 13.95 -36.31
CA TRP A 211 18.96 12.52 -36.47
C TRP A 211 17.67 11.74 -36.74
N GLY A 212 17.78 10.55 -37.33
CA GLY A 212 16.66 9.62 -37.44
C GLY A 212 16.09 9.23 -36.08
N ALA A 213 14.78 8.98 -35.99
CA ALA A 213 14.07 8.76 -34.73
C ALA A 213 14.70 7.64 -33.87
N GLY A 214 15.04 6.50 -34.47
CA GLY A 214 15.68 5.39 -33.73
C GLY A 214 17.01 5.79 -33.10
N ARG A 215 17.87 6.52 -33.83
CA ARG A 215 19.16 7.00 -33.33
C ARG A 215 18.99 8.07 -32.25
N LEU A 216 18.03 8.98 -32.41
CA LEU A 216 17.74 10.00 -31.41
C LEU A 216 17.19 9.39 -30.12
N ASN A 217 16.27 8.43 -30.22
CA ASN A 217 15.71 7.73 -29.08
C ASN A 217 16.78 6.90 -28.35
N TRP A 218 17.66 6.20 -29.09
CA TRP A 218 18.82 5.52 -28.49
C TRP A 218 19.70 6.51 -27.71
N ALA A 219 20.05 7.65 -28.29
CA ALA A 219 20.89 8.64 -27.62
C ALA A 219 20.24 9.10 -26.31
N MET A 220 18.95 9.41 -26.31
CA MET A 220 18.24 9.83 -25.10
C MET A 220 18.12 8.70 -24.07
N ALA A 221 17.89 7.45 -24.50
CA ALA A 221 17.83 6.31 -23.59
C ALA A 221 19.21 6.02 -22.96
N HIS A 222 20.28 6.16 -23.74
CA HIS A 222 21.66 6.01 -23.31
C HIS A 222 22.04 7.06 -22.27
N GLU A 223 21.79 8.35 -22.54
CA GLU A 223 22.09 9.40 -21.55
C GLU A 223 21.23 9.28 -20.29
N LEU A 224 19.97 8.88 -20.44
CA LEU A 224 19.11 8.61 -19.30
C LEU A 224 19.67 7.44 -18.44
N ALA A 225 20.33 6.46 -19.05
CA ALA A 225 20.96 5.37 -18.31
C ALA A 225 22.07 5.88 -17.40
N HIS A 226 22.91 6.82 -17.88
CA HIS A 226 23.93 7.46 -17.04
C HIS A 226 23.33 8.21 -15.86
N ILE A 227 22.19 8.91 -16.03
CA ILE A 227 21.49 9.54 -14.90
C ILE A 227 21.14 8.51 -13.82
N TYR A 228 20.71 7.31 -14.19
CA TYR A 228 20.40 6.24 -13.24
C TYR A 228 21.67 5.62 -12.64
N GLN A 229 22.73 5.44 -13.42
CA GLN A 229 24.03 4.99 -12.91
C GLN A 229 24.57 5.95 -11.83
N PHE A 230 24.47 7.27 -12.04
CA PHE A 230 24.92 8.26 -11.05
C PHE A 230 24.19 8.14 -9.71
N ARG A 231 22.90 7.77 -9.72
CA ARG A 231 22.12 7.57 -8.48
C ARG A 231 22.61 6.41 -7.64
N VAL A 232 23.21 5.40 -8.27
CA VAL A 232 23.70 4.19 -7.62
C VAL A 232 25.22 4.06 -7.71
N TRP A 233 25.95 5.14 -8.00
CA TRP A 233 27.36 5.06 -8.38
C TRP A 233 28.25 4.31 -7.39
N GLY A 234 28.06 4.53 -6.07
CA GLY A 234 28.83 3.83 -5.04
C GLY A 234 28.57 2.32 -5.03
N SER A 235 27.29 1.94 -5.05
CA SER A 235 26.83 0.55 -5.17
C SER A 235 27.28 -0.12 -6.46
N LEU A 236 27.18 0.60 -7.57
CA LEU A 236 27.57 0.17 -8.90
C LEU A 236 29.07 -0.16 -8.96
N THR A 237 29.91 0.78 -8.52
CA THR A 237 31.38 0.63 -8.58
C THR A 237 31.94 -0.38 -7.58
N SER A 238 31.21 -0.70 -6.52
CA SER A 238 31.56 -1.78 -5.58
C SER A 238 31.04 -3.16 -6.00
N SER A 239 30.22 -3.24 -7.04
CA SER A 239 29.64 -4.49 -7.51
C SER A 239 30.64 -5.35 -8.29
N GLY A 240 30.91 -6.56 -7.81
CA GLY A 240 31.70 -7.54 -8.56
C GLY A 240 31.05 -7.95 -9.89
N ALA A 241 29.71 -7.94 -9.96
CA ALA A 241 28.97 -8.23 -11.19
C ALA A 241 29.13 -7.14 -12.25
N TYR A 242 29.20 -5.87 -11.84
CA TYR A 242 29.50 -4.77 -12.75
C TYR A 242 30.90 -4.93 -13.38
N GLY A 243 31.89 -5.29 -12.55
CA GLY A 243 33.25 -5.59 -13.01
C GLY A 243 33.31 -6.79 -13.97
N SER A 244 32.62 -7.90 -13.65
CA SER A 244 32.67 -9.11 -14.46
C SER A 244 31.87 -9.06 -15.76
N LEU A 245 30.67 -8.44 -15.74
CA LEU A 245 29.77 -8.40 -16.89
C LEU A 245 30.06 -7.25 -17.85
N PHE A 246 30.56 -6.13 -17.32
CA PHE A 246 30.76 -4.89 -18.09
C PHE A 246 32.20 -4.40 -18.08
N GLY A 247 33.13 -5.12 -17.43
CA GLY A 247 34.53 -4.69 -17.33
C GLY A 247 34.72 -3.40 -16.52
N GLY A 248 33.70 -2.97 -15.78
CA GLY A 248 33.67 -1.66 -15.13
C GLY A 248 33.41 -0.49 -16.09
N ASP A 249 32.97 -0.73 -17.33
CA ASP A 249 32.71 0.29 -18.35
C ASP A 249 31.27 0.86 -18.25
N PRO A 250 31.10 2.13 -17.84
CA PRO A 250 29.78 2.74 -17.70
C PRO A 250 29.10 3.02 -19.04
N GLU A 251 29.86 3.24 -20.11
CA GLU A 251 29.36 3.49 -21.47
C GLU A 251 28.78 2.21 -22.07
N PHE A 252 29.48 1.09 -21.89
CA PHE A 252 28.98 -0.21 -22.31
C PHE A 252 27.71 -0.60 -21.55
N LEU A 253 27.70 -0.38 -20.23
CA LEU A 253 26.51 -0.58 -19.42
C LEU A 253 25.34 0.33 -19.86
N ALA A 254 25.58 1.62 -20.15
CA ALA A 254 24.55 2.54 -20.61
C ALA A 254 23.94 2.11 -21.95
N ASN A 255 24.77 1.60 -22.88
CA ASN A 255 24.28 0.99 -24.12
C ASN A 255 23.39 -0.22 -23.85
N CYS A 256 23.79 -1.11 -22.93
CA CYS A 256 22.97 -2.27 -22.60
C CYS A 256 21.66 -1.88 -21.90
N MET A 257 21.70 -0.87 -21.02
CA MET A 257 20.50 -0.30 -20.40
C MET A 257 19.52 0.28 -21.45
N ALA A 258 20.03 0.91 -22.51
CA ALA A 258 19.21 1.40 -23.63
C ALA A 258 18.58 0.25 -24.43
N VAL A 259 19.33 -0.83 -24.69
CA VAL A 259 18.84 -2.06 -25.33
C VAL A 259 17.65 -2.65 -24.57
N VAL A 260 17.76 -2.76 -23.24
CA VAL A 260 16.68 -3.30 -22.38
C VAL A 260 15.41 -2.46 -22.44
N ARG A 261 15.51 -1.16 -22.73
CA ARG A 261 14.34 -0.28 -22.93
C ARG A 261 13.79 -0.31 -24.37
N GLY A 262 14.33 -1.15 -25.24
CA GLY A 262 13.89 -1.26 -26.64
C GLY A 262 14.50 -0.22 -27.57
N TYR A 263 15.57 0.46 -27.16
CA TYR A 263 16.27 1.48 -27.95
C TYR A 263 17.71 1.05 -28.23
N PRO A 264 17.95 0.00 -29.03
CA PRO A 264 19.29 -0.51 -29.28
C PRO A 264 20.13 0.47 -30.10
N GLY A 265 21.40 0.60 -29.73
CA GLY A 265 22.41 1.32 -30.50
C GLY A 265 23.22 0.38 -31.39
N SER A 266 24.42 0.82 -31.77
CA SER A 266 25.38 -0.02 -32.51
C SER A 266 26.11 -1.04 -31.63
N VAL A 267 26.07 -0.87 -30.30
CA VAL A 267 26.69 -1.77 -29.33
C VAL A 267 25.62 -2.67 -28.74
N GLY A 268 25.77 -3.98 -28.91
CA GLY A 268 24.87 -4.98 -28.34
C GLY A 268 25.38 -5.54 -27.01
N CYS A 269 24.50 -6.20 -26.26
CA CYS A 269 24.85 -6.94 -25.05
C CYS A 269 24.07 -8.27 -24.98
N ASN A 270 24.62 -9.26 -24.28
CA ASN A 270 24.03 -10.60 -24.16
C ASN A 270 22.89 -10.64 -23.12
N GLY A 271 22.25 -11.81 -22.99
CA GLY A 271 21.10 -11.98 -22.09
C GLY A 271 21.39 -11.68 -20.62
N ASP A 272 22.54 -12.12 -20.11
CA ASP A 272 22.93 -11.91 -18.70
C ASP A 272 23.21 -10.43 -18.41
N GLN A 273 23.87 -9.74 -19.35
CA GLN A 273 24.12 -8.30 -19.28
C GLN A 273 22.79 -7.53 -19.31
N GLN A 274 21.86 -7.90 -20.19
CA GLN A 274 20.54 -7.26 -20.26
C GLN A 274 19.74 -7.47 -18.97
N ALA A 275 19.71 -8.69 -18.44
CA ALA A 275 19.02 -9.01 -17.20
C ALA A 275 19.56 -8.16 -16.03
N TRP A 276 20.88 -8.07 -15.90
CA TRP A 276 21.50 -7.29 -14.85
C TRP A 276 21.29 -5.77 -15.03
N ALA A 277 21.49 -5.25 -16.25
CA ALA A 277 21.29 -3.84 -16.58
C ALA A 277 19.85 -3.37 -16.34
N SER A 278 18.86 -4.25 -16.54
CA SER A 278 17.45 -3.96 -16.23
C SER A 278 17.24 -3.57 -14.76
N GLY A 279 18.04 -4.13 -13.85
CA GLY A 279 17.92 -3.91 -12.41
C GLY A 279 18.26 -2.48 -11.98
N ILE A 280 19.10 -1.77 -12.74
CA ILE A 280 19.45 -0.37 -12.44
C ILE A 280 18.25 0.54 -12.68
N TRP A 281 17.44 0.28 -13.71
CA TRP A 281 16.26 1.08 -14.02
C TRP A 281 15.20 1.06 -12.91
N VAL A 282 15.10 -0.07 -12.21
CA VAL A 282 14.11 -0.29 -11.14
C VAL A 282 14.72 -0.17 -9.73
N GLY A 283 16.00 0.18 -9.62
CA GLY A 283 16.68 0.44 -8.34
C GLY A 283 16.95 -0.79 -7.48
N VAL A 284 17.08 -1.98 -8.08
CA VAL A 284 17.41 -3.22 -7.35
C VAL A 284 18.92 -3.47 -7.23
N VAL A 285 19.74 -2.77 -8.01
CA VAL A 285 21.20 -2.75 -7.83
C VAL A 285 21.52 -1.76 -6.69
N ARG A 286 22.01 -2.30 -5.57
CA ARG A 286 22.40 -1.59 -4.34
C ARG A 286 23.78 -2.01 -3.88
#